data_AF-A0A161TQS4-F1
#
_entry.id   AF-A0A161TQS4-F1
#
_cell.length_a   1.000
_cell.length_b   1.000
_cell.length_c   1.000
_cell.angle_alpha   90.00
_cell.angle_beta   90.00
_cell.angle_gamma   90.00
#
_symmetry.space_group_name_H-M   'P 1'
#
loop_
_entity.id
_entity.type
_entity.pdbx_description
1 polymer ?
#
loop_
_entity_poly.entity_id
_entity_poly.type
_entity_poly.pdbx_seq_one_letter_code
_entity_poly.pdbx_strand_id
1 'polypeptide(L)'
;MTSANTAILPPRRDQAASDVRAYFVSILQRKYEVPEPRAQEVANKWQHGRGQEMREFSYATYRAIFGAEVGTILKRQTTEKSDRMDSESELESESESEAKFTQRRNDTQILRIVFAIGGILIAICVAFATHKNHISDLFLLACGCLFFALVGLPQGKKKPNQT
;
A
#
# COMPACT_ATOMS: atom_id res chain seq x y z
N MET A 1 -20.38 -18.21 -10.43
CA MET A 1 -19.42 -17.79 -11.47
C MET A 1 -18.03 -18.01 -10.89
N THR A 2 -17.32 -19.01 -11.41
CA THR A 2 -16.01 -19.48 -10.95
C THR A 2 -14.97 -18.39 -11.22
N SER A 3 -14.58 -17.65 -10.18
CA SER A 3 -13.49 -16.68 -10.26
C SER A 3 -12.19 -17.47 -10.41
N ALA A 4 -11.71 -17.60 -11.65
CA ALA A 4 -10.40 -18.14 -11.92
C ALA A 4 -9.40 -17.35 -11.08
N ASN A 5 -8.70 -18.05 -10.19
CA ASN A 5 -7.60 -17.49 -9.42
C ASN A 5 -6.41 -17.27 -10.36
N THR A 6 -6.56 -16.36 -11.33
CA THR A 6 -5.51 -15.99 -12.28
C THR A 6 -4.32 -15.51 -11.47
N ALA A 7 -3.16 -16.13 -11.62
CA ALA A 7 -1.97 -15.67 -10.91
C ALA A 7 -1.67 -14.21 -11.29
N ILE A 8 -1.51 -13.32 -10.31
CA ILE A 8 -1.11 -11.93 -10.58
C ILE A 8 0.39 -11.95 -10.91
N LEU A 9 0.78 -11.84 -12.18
CA LEU A 9 2.19 -11.91 -12.56
C LEU A 9 2.87 -10.55 -12.42
N PRO A 10 4.11 -10.49 -11.89
CA PRO A 10 4.86 -9.25 -11.83
C PRO A 10 5.24 -8.80 -13.25
N PRO A 11 5.29 -7.48 -13.51
CA PRO A 11 5.74 -6.97 -14.79
C PRO A 11 7.19 -7.37 -15.07
N ARG A 12 7.59 -7.43 -16.34
CA ARG A 12 8.97 -7.63 -16.77
C ARG A 12 9.84 -6.42 -16.42
N ARG A 13 11.18 -6.57 -16.46
CA ARG A 13 12.11 -5.52 -15.97
C ARG A 13 12.03 -4.25 -16.83
N ASP A 14 11.81 -4.43 -18.13
CA ASP A 14 11.74 -3.39 -19.15
C ASP A 14 10.35 -2.72 -19.28
N GLN A 15 9.32 -3.36 -18.73
CA GLN A 15 7.93 -2.88 -18.79
C GLN A 15 7.73 -1.53 -18.11
N ALA A 16 6.83 -0.73 -18.67
CA ALA A 16 6.70 0.68 -18.35
C ALA A 16 6.02 0.91 -16.99
N ALA A 17 6.08 2.15 -16.51
CA ALA A 17 5.44 2.55 -15.26
C ALA A 17 3.92 2.27 -15.27
N SER A 18 3.25 2.33 -16.43
CA SER A 18 1.84 1.95 -16.57
C SER A 18 1.58 0.48 -16.22
N ASP A 19 2.46 -0.42 -16.65
CA ASP A 19 2.34 -1.86 -16.38
C ASP A 19 2.57 -2.15 -14.90
N VAL A 20 3.53 -1.44 -14.29
CA VAL A 20 3.78 -1.49 -12.84
C VAL A 20 2.55 -1.02 -12.05
N ARG A 21 1.91 0.07 -12.48
CA ARG A 21 0.67 0.55 -11.84
C ARG A 21 -0.45 -0.48 -11.97
N ALA A 22 -0.67 -1.05 -13.14
CA ALA A 22 -1.69 -2.09 -13.35
C ALA A 22 -1.46 -3.31 -12.46
N TYR A 23 -0.19 -3.70 -12.27
CA TYR A 23 0.19 -4.75 -11.33
C TYR A 23 -0.15 -4.40 -9.88
N PHE A 24 0.16 -3.19 -9.42
CA PHE A 24 -0.20 -2.74 -8.07
C PHE A 24 -1.72 -2.68 -7.87
N VAL A 25 -2.48 -2.17 -8.84
CA VAL A 25 -3.96 -2.20 -8.81
C VAL A 25 -4.45 -3.63 -8.63
N SER A 26 -3.91 -4.57 -9.41
CA SER A 26 -4.29 -5.98 -9.33
C SER A 26 -4.00 -6.60 -7.96
N ILE A 27 -2.86 -6.26 -7.33
CA ILE A 27 -2.54 -6.69 -5.97
C ILE A 27 -3.56 -6.12 -4.98
N LEU A 28 -3.79 -4.82 -5.01
CA LEU A 28 -4.66 -4.12 -4.07
C LEU A 28 -6.11 -4.60 -4.16
N GLN A 29 -6.64 -4.79 -5.36
CA GLN A 29 -7.99 -5.31 -5.56
C GLN A 29 -8.13 -6.77 -5.14
N ARG A 30 -7.24 -7.65 -5.62
CA ARG A 30 -7.48 -9.10 -5.52
C ARG A 30 -6.99 -9.70 -4.22
N LYS A 31 -5.95 -9.13 -3.59
CA LYS A 31 -5.44 -9.62 -2.30
C LYS A 31 -5.95 -8.84 -1.10
N TYR A 32 -6.29 -7.57 -1.31
CA TYR A 32 -6.66 -6.67 -0.22
C TYR A 32 -8.05 -6.06 -0.40
N GLU A 33 -8.79 -6.43 -1.46
CA GLU A 33 -10.17 -5.98 -1.73
C GLU A 33 -10.34 -4.46 -1.72
N VAL A 34 -9.28 -3.74 -2.09
CA VAL A 34 -9.34 -2.29 -2.25
C VAL A 34 -10.21 -1.96 -3.46
N PRO A 35 -11.23 -1.09 -3.33
CA PRO A 35 -12.06 -0.69 -4.46
C PRO A 35 -11.24 -0.11 -5.61
N GLU A 36 -11.65 -0.35 -6.85
CA GLU A 36 -10.91 0.06 -8.05
C GLU A 36 -10.47 1.52 -8.06
N PRO A 37 -11.34 2.52 -7.78
CA PRO A 37 -10.93 3.92 -7.84
C PRO A 37 -9.80 4.23 -6.86
N ARG A 38 -9.87 3.62 -5.66
CA ARG A 38 -8.88 3.80 -4.62
C ARG A 38 -7.57 3.06 -4.92
N ALA A 39 -7.67 1.86 -5.48
CA ALA A 39 -6.50 1.10 -5.92
C ALA A 39 -5.74 1.84 -7.03
N GLN A 40 -6.45 2.44 -7.99
CA GLN A 40 -5.86 3.27 -9.04
C GLN A 40 -5.19 4.52 -8.46
N GLU A 41 -5.85 5.23 -7.55
CA GLU A 41 -5.28 6.40 -6.88
C GLU A 41 -3.96 6.08 -6.17
N VAL A 42 -3.93 4.97 -5.41
CA VAL A 42 -2.72 4.50 -4.73
C VAL A 42 -1.63 4.14 -5.73
N ALA A 43 -1.97 3.37 -6.77
CA ALA A 43 -1.01 2.96 -7.79
C ALA A 43 -0.43 4.17 -8.57
N ASN A 44 -1.23 5.21 -8.81
CA ASN A 44 -0.82 6.43 -9.51
C ASN A 44 0.28 7.22 -8.79
N LYS A 45 0.53 6.95 -7.50
CA LYS A 45 1.73 7.47 -6.80
C LYS A 45 3.04 6.96 -7.40
N TRP A 46 3.02 5.83 -8.08
CA TRP A 46 4.14 5.36 -8.91
C TRP A 46 4.19 6.13 -10.22
N GLN A 47 4.81 7.31 -10.18
CA GLN A 47 4.90 8.21 -11.35
C GLN A 47 5.96 7.75 -12.35
N HIS A 48 7.13 7.33 -11.84
CA HIS A 48 8.31 6.97 -12.61
C HIS A 48 8.88 5.63 -12.14
N GLY A 49 9.63 4.95 -13.01
CA GLY A 49 10.22 3.64 -12.75
C GLY A 49 9.52 2.52 -13.51
N ARG A 50 10.30 1.63 -14.11
CA ARG A 50 9.89 0.42 -14.82
C ARG A 50 9.81 -0.75 -13.86
N GLY A 51 9.51 -1.94 -14.38
CA GLY A 51 9.49 -3.15 -13.58
C GLY A 51 10.86 -3.54 -13.00
N GLN A 52 11.96 -2.93 -13.45
CA GLN A 52 13.28 -3.05 -12.85
C GLN A 52 13.34 -2.29 -11.52
N GLU A 53 13.04 -0.99 -11.53
CA GLU A 53 13.03 -0.13 -10.35
C GLU A 53 12.01 -0.63 -9.32
N MET A 54 10.87 -1.17 -9.78
CA MET A 54 9.91 -1.85 -8.93
C MET A 54 10.58 -2.95 -8.07
N ARG A 55 11.50 -3.73 -8.64
CA ARG A 55 12.21 -4.81 -7.94
C ARG A 55 13.36 -4.31 -7.09
N GLU A 56 14.10 -3.32 -7.58
CA GLU A 56 15.33 -2.84 -6.94
C GLU A 56 15.08 -1.87 -5.78
N PHE A 57 14.00 -1.08 -5.84
CA PHE A 57 13.72 -0.10 -4.81
C PHE A 57 13.54 -0.72 -3.42
N SER A 58 14.09 -0.04 -2.42
CA SER A 58 14.07 -0.48 -1.02
C SER A 58 12.68 -0.35 -0.38
N TYR A 59 12.47 -1.00 0.76
CA TYR A 59 11.28 -0.77 1.60
C TYR A 59 11.10 0.71 1.96
N ALA A 60 12.19 1.42 2.26
CA ALA A 60 12.13 2.84 2.61
C ALA A 60 11.60 3.68 1.44
N THR A 61 12.03 3.39 0.21
CA THR A 61 11.56 4.06 -1.01
C THR A 61 10.07 3.80 -1.24
N TYR A 62 9.64 2.55 -1.11
CA TYR A 62 8.22 2.20 -1.23
C TYR A 62 7.36 2.91 -0.17
N ARG A 63 7.83 2.98 1.08
CA ARG A 63 7.13 3.70 2.16
C ARG A 63 7.04 5.19 1.89
N ALA A 64 8.07 5.80 1.31
CA ALA A 64 8.05 7.20 0.92
C ALA A 64 7.03 7.48 -0.20
N ILE A 65 6.91 6.58 -1.18
CA ILE A 65 5.98 6.74 -2.31
C ILE A 65 4.53 6.49 -1.87
N PHE A 66 4.27 5.37 -1.18
CA PHE A 66 2.90 4.89 -0.95
C PHE A 66 2.38 5.14 0.47
N GLY A 67 3.26 5.48 1.42
CA GLY A 67 2.98 5.49 2.85
C GLY A 67 3.51 4.23 3.54
N ALA A 68 3.67 4.30 4.87
CA ALA A 68 4.34 3.27 5.67
C ALA A 68 3.75 1.87 5.49
N GLU A 69 2.43 1.75 5.53
CA GLU A 69 1.72 0.48 5.46
C GLU A 69 1.68 -0.08 4.03
N VAL A 70 1.11 0.69 3.11
CA VAL A 70 0.94 0.28 1.70
C VAL A 70 2.29 -0.01 1.05
N GLY A 71 3.30 0.82 1.30
CA GLY A 71 4.64 0.63 0.76
C GLY A 71 5.27 -0.68 1.24
N THR A 72 5.12 -1.02 2.51
CA THR A 72 5.62 -2.30 3.06
C THR A 72 4.94 -3.48 2.40
N ILE A 73 3.61 -3.41 2.25
CA ILE A 73 2.81 -4.46 1.63
C ILE A 73 3.23 -4.68 0.17
N LEU A 74 3.27 -3.62 -0.63
CA LEU A 74 3.61 -3.72 -2.05
C LEU A 74 5.03 -4.24 -2.26
N LYS A 75 6.03 -3.75 -1.49
CA LYS A 75 7.40 -4.24 -1.61
C LYS A 75 7.50 -5.73 -1.31
N ARG A 76 6.84 -6.21 -0.25
CA ARG A 76 6.83 -7.63 0.12
C ARG A 76 6.23 -8.48 -1.01
N GLN A 77 5.15 -8.02 -1.63
CA GLN A 77 4.53 -8.75 -2.74
C GLN A 77 5.42 -8.85 -3.98
N THR A 78 6.21 -7.81 -4.24
CA THR A 78 7.19 -7.80 -5.32
C THR A 78 8.35 -8.77 -5.06
N THR A 79 8.84 -8.87 -3.82
CA THR A 79 9.95 -9.79 -3.47
C THR A 79 9.49 -11.25 -3.43
N GLU A 80 8.34 -11.54 -2.82
CA GLU A 80 7.78 -12.91 -2.71
C GLU A 80 7.57 -13.61 -4.07
N LYS A 81 7.44 -12.84 -5.15
CA LYS A 81 7.27 -13.36 -6.51
C LYS A 81 8.56 -13.42 -7.31
N SER A 82 9.59 -12.67 -6.93
CA SER A 82 10.90 -12.79 -7.54
C SER A 82 11.54 -14.12 -7.15
N ASP A 83 11.48 -14.47 -5.86
CA ASP A 83 12.16 -15.64 -5.31
C ASP A 83 11.57 -16.97 -5.84
N ARG A 84 10.29 -16.96 -6.22
CA ARG A 84 9.60 -18.12 -6.79
C ARG A 84 9.94 -18.39 -8.25
N MET A 85 10.61 -17.46 -8.93
CA MET A 85 11.02 -17.65 -10.33
C MET A 85 12.44 -18.19 -10.46
N ASP A 86 13.19 -18.24 -9.35
CA ASP A 86 14.56 -18.79 -9.30
C ASP A 86 14.63 -20.13 -8.53
N SER A 87 13.50 -20.67 -8.07
CA SER A 87 13.42 -21.85 -7.21
C SER A 87 12.70 -23.04 -7.87
N GLU A 88 13.26 -23.55 -8.97
CA GLU A 88 13.18 -24.97 -9.33
C GLU A 88 14.57 -25.61 -9.18
N SER A 89 15.17 -25.49 -7.99
CA SER A 89 16.15 -26.46 -7.49
C SER A 89 16.33 -26.29 -5.97
N GLU A 90 16.31 -27.44 -5.30
CA GLU A 90 16.81 -27.70 -3.94
C GLU A 90 16.01 -27.20 -2.72
N LEU A 91 15.13 -28.11 -2.29
CA LEU A 91 15.01 -28.71 -0.95
C LEU A 91 15.50 -27.95 0.30
N GLU A 92 14.60 -27.98 1.29
CA GLU A 92 14.79 -27.84 2.74
C GLU A 92 15.00 -26.43 3.34
N SER A 93 13.95 -25.95 4.01
CA SER A 93 14.02 -25.67 5.45
C SER A 93 12.62 -25.38 6.00
N GLU A 94 12.02 -26.43 6.57
CA GLU A 94 10.86 -26.33 7.45
C GLU A 94 11.31 -25.74 8.79
N SER A 95 11.05 -24.45 9.04
CA SER A 95 10.90 -23.89 10.40
C SER A 95 10.37 -22.45 10.45
N GLU A 96 10.13 -21.78 9.32
CA GLU A 96 9.72 -20.37 9.29
C GLU A 96 8.23 -20.14 8.91
N SER A 97 7.37 -21.14 9.14
CA SER A 97 5.99 -21.15 8.61
C SER A 97 4.93 -20.55 9.55
N GLU A 98 5.12 -20.56 10.88
CA GLU A 98 4.06 -20.12 11.80
C GLU A 98 4.05 -18.60 12.08
N ALA A 99 5.21 -17.94 12.15
CA ALA A 99 5.28 -16.48 12.33
C ALA A 99 4.83 -15.72 11.07
N LYS A 100 5.16 -16.25 9.88
CA LYS A 100 4.85 -15.63 8.59
C LYS A 100 3.37 -15.73 8.21
N PHE A 101 2.67 -16.74 8.71
CA PHE A 101 1.23 -16.94 8.50
C PHE A 101 0.38 -16.00 9.37
N THR A 102 0.77 -15.81 10.63
CA THR A 102 0.09 -14.89 11.55
C THR A 102 0.25 -13.43 11.11
N GLN A 103 1.44 -13.05 10.63
CA GLN A 103 1.70 -11.72 10.04
C GLN A 103 0.82 -11.46 8.79
N ARG A 104 0.63 -12.46 7.92
CA ARG A 104 -0.21 -12.32 6.71
C ARG A 104 -1.66 -12.00 7.02
N ARG A 105 -2.22 -12.60 8.07
CA ARG A 105 -3.63 -12.40 8.43
C ARG A 105 -3.85 -11.00 9.03
N ASN A 106 -2.87 -10.48 9.75
CA ASN A 106 -2.93 -9.16 10.38
C ASN A 106 -2.80 -8.01 9.37
N ASP A 107 -1.90 -8.12 8.38
CA ASP A 107 -1.67 -7.04 7.42
C ASP A 107 -2.88 -6.82 6.48
N THR A 108 -3.58 -7.90 6.08
CA THR A 108 -4.81 -7.79 5.28
C THR A 108 -5.96 -7.17 6.09
N GLN A 109 -6.06 -7.47 7.39
CA GLN A 109 -7.09 -6.89 8.26
C GLN A 109 -6.83 -5.41 8.54
N ILE A 110 -5.58 -5.03 8.83
CA ILE A 110 -5.20 -3.64 9.09
C ILE A 110 -5.56 -2.76 7.89
N LEU A 111 -5.22 -3.19 6.67
CA LEU A 111 -5.50 -2.38 5.48
C LEU A 111 -7.00 -2.24 5.19
N ARG A 112 -7.78 -3.32 5.38
CA ARG A 112 -9.25 -3.27 5.30
C ARG A 112 -9.84 -2.33 6.35
N ILE A 113 -9.34 -2.38 7.59
CA ILE A 113 -9.78 -1.50 8.68
C ILE A 113 -9.44 -0.05 8.37
N VAL A 114 -8.22 0.23 7.91
CA VAL A 114 -7.78 1.60 7.56
C VAL A 114 -8.63 2.18 6.43
N PHE A 115 -8.92 1.38 5.38
CA PHE A 115 -9.80 1.84 4.30
C PHE A 115 -11.27 1.95 4.73
N ALA A 116 -11.76 1.07 5.59
CA ALA A 116 -13.12 1.15 6.13
C ALA A 116 -13.28 2.39 7.02
N ILE A 117 -12.36 2.65 7.95
CA ILE A 117 -12.37 3.83 8.81
C ILE A 117 -12.21 5.10 7.98
N GLY A 118 -11.30 5.13 7.02
CA GLY A 118 -11.13 6.26 6.10
C GLY A 118 -12.41 6.56 5.31
N GLY A 119 -13.08 5.52 4.79
CA GLY A 119 -14.36 5.67 4.09
C GLY A 119 -15.49 6.17 4.99
N ILE A 120 -15.60 5.66 6.21
CA ILE A 120 -16.60 6.10 7.20
C ILE A 120 -16.38 7.57 7.59
N LEU A 121 -15.13 7.99 7.82
CA LEU A 121 -14.81 9.38 8.13
C LEU A 121 -15.20 10.33 6.98
N ILE A 122 -14.93 9.95 5.74
CA ILE A 122 -15.33 10.75 4.57
C ILE A 122 -16.86 10.85 4.49
N ALA A 123 -17.59 9.74 4.71
CA ALA A 123 -19.06 9.75 4.69
C ALA A 123 -19.65 10.62 5.82
N ILE A 124 -19.08 10.58 7.03
CA ILE A 124 -19.48 11.45 8.15
C ILE A 124 -19.23 12.92 7.80
N CYS A 125 -18.07 13.25 7.23
CA CYS A 125 -17.74 14.60 6.79
C CYS A 125 -18.73 15.12 5.74
N VAL A 126 -19.10 14.30 4.75
CA VAL A 126 -20.08 14.66 3.72
C VAL A 126 -21.48 14.84 4.32
N ALA A 127 -21.91 13.94 5.21
CA ALA A 127 -23.20 14.05 5.90
C ALA A 127 -23.29 15.32 6.76
N PHE A 128 -22.23 15.67 7.49
CA PHE A 128 -22.16 16.92 8.26
C PHE A 128 -22.15 18.15 7.35
N ALA A 129 -21.45 18.10 6.21
CA ALA A 129 -21.43 19.20 5.24
C ALA A 129 -22.82 19.45 4.62
N THR A 130 -23.61 18.40 4.39
CA THR A 130 -24.99 18.53 3.86
C THR A 130 -26.00 19.07 4.87
N HIS A 131 -25.71 18.99 6.18
CA HIS A 131 -26.64 19.41 7.24
C HIS A 131 -26.44 20.87 7.70
N LYS A 132 -25.32 21.54 7.35
CA LYS A 132 -25.05 22.93 7.76
C LYS A 132 -24.61 23.79 6.57
N ASN A 133 -25.57 24.33 5.84
CA ASN A 133 -25.39 25.30 4.74
C ASN A 133 -24.88 26.69 5.17
N HIS A 134 -24.16 26.84 6.30
CA HIS A 134 -23.71 28.18 6.72
C HIS A 134 -22.34 28.26 7.42
N ILE A 135 -21.62 27.15 7.62
CA ILE A 135 -20.28 27.14 8.28
C ILE A 135 -19.37 26.05 7.65
N SER A 136 -19.44 25.87 6.33
CA SER A 136 -18.76 24.78 5.61
C SER A 136 -17.29 25.07 5.25
N ASP A 137 -16.90 26.33 5.05
CA ASP A 137 -15.55 26.65 4.58
C ASP A 137 -14.46 26.53 5.65
N LEU A 138 -14.79 26.79 6.93
CA LEU A 138 -13.79 26.76 8.00
C LEU A 138 -13.48 25.35 8.50
N PHE A 139 -14.46 24.43 8.41
CA PHE A 139 -14.34 23.06 8.91
C PHE A 139 -13.59 22.13 7.93
N LEU A 140 -13.78 22.32 6.61
CA LEU A 140 -13.02 21.58 5.59
C LEU A 140 -11.53 21.94 5.63
N LEU A 141 -11.19 23.22 5.84
CA LEU A 141 -9.80 23.66 6.02
C LEU A 141 -9.19 23.11 7.31
N ALA A 142 -9.91 23.18 8.43
CA ALA A 142 -9.42 22.68 9.72
C ALA A 142 -9.23 21.15 9.74
N CYS A 143 -10.15 20.39 9.13
CA CYS A 143 -10.07 18.93 9.08
C CYS A 143 -8.96 18.45 8.12
N GLY A 144 -8.76 19.15 6.99
CA GLY A 144 -7.63 18.91 6.10
C GLY A 144 -6.27 19.22 6.75
N CYS A 145 -6.17 20.30 7.52
CA CYS A 145 -4.95 20.67 8.25
C CYS A 145 -4.61 19.67 9.37
N LEU A 146 -5.60 19.14 10.09
CA LEU A 146 -5.37 18.15 11.15
C LEU A 146 -4.86 16.81 10.57
N PHE A 147 -5.37 16.41 9.40
CA PHE A 147 -4.92 15.21 8.71
C PHE A 147 -3.48 15.35 8.19
N PHE A 148 -3.12 16.52 7.66
CA PHE A 148 -1.73 16.81 7.26
C PHE A 148 -0.78 16.92 8.46
N ALA A 149 -1.24 17.46 9.60
CA ALA A 149 -0.42 17.55 10.82
C ALA A 149 -0.15 16.19 11.46
N LEU A 150 -1.09 15.24 11.40
CA LEU A 150 -0.90 13.89 11.93
C LEU A 150 -0.03 12.99 11.02
N VAL A 151 -0.05 13.21 9.70
CA VAL A 151 0.81 12.47 8.75
C VAL A 151 2.18 13.13 8.55
N GLY A 152 2.31 14.42 8.89
CA GLY A 152 3.46 15.25 8.61
C GLY A 152 4.38 15.53 9.78
N LEU A 153 4.40 14.73 10.86
CA LEU A 153 5.43 14.88 11.91
C LEU A 153 6.75 14.25 11.43
N PRO A 154 7.78 15.04 11.06
CA PRO A 154 9.11 14.50 10.85
C PRO A 154 9.62 13.98 12.20
N GLN A 155 9.86 12.68 12.28
CA GLN A 155 10.61 12.08 13.38
C GLN A 155 11.98 12.77 13.45
N GLY A 156 12.15 13.55 14.51
CA GLY A 156 13.36 14.30 14.80
C GLY A 156 14.58 13.38 14.82
N LYS A 157 15.60 13.76 14.05
CA LYS A 157 16.91 13.13 14.04
C LYS A 157 17.51 13.16 15.45
N LYS A 158 17.68 12.00 16.10
CA LYS A 158 18.68 11.84 17.16
C LYS A 158 20.03 11.54 16.50
N LYS A 159 20.95 12.49 16.59
CA LYS A 159 22.37 12.36 16.25
C LYS A 159 23.10 11.49 17.31
N PRO A 160 24.28 10.95 16.96
CA PRO A 160 24.87 9.76 17.56
C PRO A 160 25.58 10.07 18.88
N ASN A 161 25.60 9.10 19.79
CA ASN A 161 26.54 9.10 20.90
C ASN A 161 27.76 8.26 20.49
N GLN A 162 28.88 8.95 20.31
CA GLN A 162 30.21 8.34 20.40
C GLN A 162 30.46 8.02 21.87
N THR A 163 30.90 6.81 22.15
CA THR A 163 31.94 6.55 23.15
C THR A 163 32.69 5.29 22.73
#